data_AF-A0A3M1ZYZ6-F1
#
_entry.id   AF-A0A3M1ZYZ6-F1
#
_cell.length_a   1.000
_cell.length_b   1.000
_cell.length_c   1.000
_cell.angle_alpha   90.00
_cell.angle_beta   90.00
_cell.angle_gamma   90.00
#
_symmetry.space_group_name_H-M   'P 1'
#
loop_
_entity.id
_entity.type
_entity.pdbx_description
1 polymer ?
#
loop_
_entity_poly.entity_id
_entity_poly.type
_entity_poly.pdbx_seq_one_letter_code
_entity_poly.pdbx_strand_id
1 'polypeptide(L)'
;MVMRVLAMALAPAAADPVGDALLDLGTRLDPRWFWLALLIPAALVLLWFGHRQLRDLRSSAFLEPKGRPALDDDDAVPATWRRTLARLERHPPTPIAEAEPGPVRIRGRIVRASETFGPAGDRACLYRNRAGAPPRAAVAADAMVVADATGKCGVEGLARARVRAPTEPVRRGHGSIALYVGDEVEVFGTFDEDRIEAEGAPEQTVYGSIGSRGPIEIRVVERPHAPHHASPASTDDPDPEPAP
;
A
#
# COMPACT_ATOMS: atom_id res chain seq x y z
N MET A 1 16.27 -51.26 -59.39
CA MET A 1 15.71 -51.70 -58.10
C MET A 1 15.37 -50.42 -57.33
N VAL A 2 14.24 -49.78 -57.67
CA VAL A 2 12.93 -49.88 -56.98
C VAL A 2 13.04 -49.18 -55.60
N MET A 3 12.64 -47.92 -55.46
CA MET A 3 11.28 -47.42 -55.13
C MET A 3 10.83 -47.74 -53.68
N ARG A 4 10.24 -46.74 -52.99
CA ARG A 4 9.64 -46.71 -51.62
C ARG A 4 10.61 -46.18 -50.54
N VAL A 5 10.28 -45.23 -49.65
CA VAL A 5 8.97 -44.84 -49.10
C VAL A 5 8.95 -43.31 -48.93
N LEU A 6 8.03 -42.67 -49.64
CA LEU A 6 7.54 -41.31 -49.40
C LEU A 6 6.12 -41.50 -48.85
N ALA A 7 5.95 -41.54 -47.53
CA ALA A 7 4.64 -41.54 -46.85
C ALA A 7 4.81 -41.45 -45.32
N MET A 8 4.62 -40.26 -44.74
CA MET A 8 4.19 -39.92 -43.37
C MET A 8 4.67 -38.48 -43.12
N ALA A 9 3.86 -37.45 -42.88
CA ALA A 9 2.43 -37.39 -42.60
C ALA A 9 1.93 -35.99 -43.02
N LEU A 10 1.03 -35.93 -44.02
CA LEU A 10 0.02 -34.87 -44.07
C LEU A 10 -1.06 -35.28 -43.08
N ALA A 11 -1.01 -34.73 -41.86
CA ALA A 11 -2.16 -34.74 -40.99
C ALA A 11 -3.18 -33.72 -41.55
N PRO A 12 -4.46 -34.07 -41.73
CA PRO A 12 -5.48 -33.09 -42.04
C PRO A 12 -5.54 -32.08 -40.90
N ALA A 13 -5.59 -30.79 -41.24
CA ALA A 13 -5.87 -29.72 -40.28
C ALA A 13 -7.12 -30.11 -39.50
N ALA A 14 -6.95 -30.39 -38.20
CA ALA A 14 -8.07 -30.65 -37.33
C ALA A 14 -9.01 -29.45 -37.44
N ALA A 15 -10.26 -29.70 -37.86
CA ALA A 15 -11.31 -28.70 -37.88
C ALA A 15 -11.31 -27.99 -36.52
N ASP A 16 -11.15 -26.66 -36.52
CA ASP A 16 -11.15 -25.88 -35.30
C ASP A 16 -12.62 -25.75 -34.87
N PRO A 17 -13.08 -26.59 -33.93
CA PRO A 17 -14.51 -26.73 -33.65
C PRO A 17 -15.10 -25.42 -33.08
N VAL A 18 -14.22 -24.55 -32.57
CA VAL A 18 -14.58 -23.22 -32.06
C VAL A 18 -14.82 -22.24 -33.21
N GLY A 19 -13.98 -22.28 -34.24
CA GLY A 19 -14.12 -21.41 -35.41
C GLY A 19 -15.40 -21.69 -36.19
N ASP A 20 -15.69 -22.98 -36.43
CA ASP A 20 -16.88 -23.39 -37.17
C ASP A 20 -18.18 -23.09 -36.40
N ALA A 21 -18.18 -23.24 -35.07
CA ALA A 21 -19.33 -22.90 -34.24
C ALA A 21 -19.59 -21.38 -34.18
N LEU A 22 -18.56 -20.54 -34.22
CA LEU A 22 -18.70 -19.08 -34.25
C LEU A 22 -19.22 -18.59 -35.61
N LEU A 23 -18.83 -19.24 -36.71
CA LEU A 23 -19.32 -18.93 -38.06
C LEU A 23 -20.79 -19.35 -38.24
N ASP A 24 -21.20 -20.52 -37.73
CA ASP A 24 -22.61 -20.96 -37.76
C ASP A 24 -23.51 -20.03 -36.92
N LEU A 25 -23.03 -19.54 -35.76
CA LEU A 25 -23.76 -18.55 -34.96
C LEU A 25 -23.96 -17.21 -35.70
N GLY A 26 -22.95 -16.75 -36.45
CA GLY A 26 -22.98 -15.49 -37.19
C GLY A 26 -23.97 -15.46 -38.36
N THR A 27 -24.37 -16.63 -38.87
CA THR A 27 -25.36 -16.73 -39.95
C THR A 27 -26.81 -16.80 -39.47
N ARG A 28 -27.04 -17.17 -38.20
CA ARG A 28 -28.39 -17.37 -37.63
C ARG A 28 -28.88 -16.20 -36.77
N LEU A 29 -27.98 -15.35 -36.29
CA LEU A 29 -28.29 -14.20 -35.45
C LEU A 29 -28.21 -12.90 -36.26
N ASP A 30 -29.18 -12.01 -36.08
CA ASP A 30 -29.12 -10.64 -36.60
C ASP A 30 -27.77 -10.01 -36.18
N PRO A 31 -27.03 -9.30 -37.06
CA PRO A 31 -25.66 -8.87 -36.80
C PRO A 31 -25.48 -8.11 -35.49
N ARG A 32 -26.52 -7.39 -35.04
CA ARG A 32 -26.55 -6.67 -33.76
C ARG A 32 -26.49 -7.61 -32.54
N TRP A 33 -27.21 -8.73 -32.58
CA TRP A 33 -27.23 -9.71 -31.49
C TRP A 33 -25.98 -10.57 -31.47
N PHE A 34 -25.38 -10.85 -32.64
CA PHE A 34 -24.09 -11.53 -32.72
C PHE A 34 -22.97 -10.73 -32.02
N TRP A 35 -22.85 -9.43 -32.31
CA TRP A 35 -21.86 -8.58 -31.63
C TRP A 35 -22.09 -8.51 -30.13
N LEU A 36 -23.34 -8.45 -29.70
CA LEU A 36 -23.69 -8.42 -28.27
C LEU A 36 -23.32 -9.75 -27.58
N ALA A 37 -23.59 -10.89 -28.22
CA ALA A 37 -23.21 -12.21 -27.74
C ALA A 37 -21.68 -12.41 -27.67
N LEU A 38 -20.90 -11.72 -28.51
CA LEU A 38 -19.44 -11.74 -28.47
C LEU A 38 -18.85 -10.79 -27.41
N LEU A 39 -19.42 -9.59 -27.27
CA LEU A 39 -18.89 -8.55 -26.39
C LEU A 39 -19.08 -8.86 -24.90
N ILE A 40 -20.20 -9.48 -24.52
CA ILE A 40 -20.46 -9.85 -23.12
C ILE A 40 -19.39 -10.79 -22.55
N PRO A 41 -19.08 -11.95 -23.16
CA PRO A 41 -18.04 -12.84 -22.64
C PRO A 41 -16.66 -12.19 -22.71
N ALA A 42 -16.35 -11.39 -23.73
CA ALA A 42 -15.09 -10.64 -23.79
C ALA A 42 -14.95 -9.66 -22.62
N ALA A 43 -16.01 -8.91 -22.29
CA ALA A 43 -16.04 -8.00 -21.14
C ALA A 43 -15.90 -8.75 -19.80
N LEU A 44 -16.57 -9.90 -19.66
CA LEU A 44 -16.43 -10.76 -18.47
C LEU A 44 -15.01 -11.31 -18.32
N VAL A 45 -14.35 -11.70 -19.40
CA VAL A 45 -12.95 -12.15 -19.38
C VAL A 45 -12.01 -11.01 -18.99
N LEU A 46 -12.19 -9.81 -19.56
CA LEU A 46 -11.40 -8.64 -19.18
C LEU A 46 -11.60 -8.26 -17.71
N LEU A 47 -12.86 -8.26 -17.24
CA LEU A 47 -13.19 -8.01 -15.84
C LEU A 47 -12.58 -9.06 -14.92
N TRP A 48 -12.66 -10.35 -15.28
CA TRP A 48 -12.06 -11.44 -14.52
C TRP A 48 -10.53 -11.33 -14.49
N PHE A 49 -9.90 -10.97 -15.61
CA PHE A 49 -8.44 -10.81 -15.70
C PHE A 49 -7.96 -9.62 -14.87
N GLY A 50 -8.65 -8.48 -14.95
CA GLY A 50 -8.38 -7.32 -14.11
C GLY A 50 -8.60 -7.61 -12.63
N HIS A 51 -9.68 -8.33 -12.29
CA HIS A 51 -9.94 -8.73 -10.91
C HIS A 51 -8.90 -9.73 -10.39
N ARG A 52 -8.43 -10.66 -11.23
CA ARG A 52 -7.35 -11.60 -10.90
C ARG A 52 -6.03 -10.88 -10.67
N GLN A 53 -5.65 -9.94 -11.52
CA GLN A 53 -4.46 -9.12 -11.30
C GLN A 53 -4.57 -8.30 -10.00
N LEU A 54 -5.72 -7.68 -9.72
CA LEU A 54 -5.95 -7.00 -8.44
C LEU A 54 -5.90 -7.98 -7.25
N ARG A 55 -6.40 -9.20 -7.42
CA ARG A 55 -6.32 -10.25 -6.39
C ARG A 55 -4.90 -10.72 -6.19
N ASP A 56 -4.07 -10.89 -7.21
CA ASP A 56 -2.67 -11.29 -7.04
C ASP A 56 -1.87 -10.18 -6.33
N LEU A 57 -2.22 -8.91 -6.59
CA LEU A 57 -1.70 -7.75 -5.85
C LEU A 57 -2.20 -7.68 -4.39
N ARG A 58 -3.40 -8.19 -4.09
CA ARG A 58 -4.02 -8.15 -2.75
C ARG A 58 -3.83 -9.43 -1.91
N SER A 59 -3.68 -10.60 -2.53
CA SER A 59 -3.76 -11.92 -1.87
C SER A 59 -2.43 -12.56 -1.54
N SER A 60 -1.32 -12.09 -2.14
CA SER A 60 0.03 -12.48 -1.72
C SER A 60 0.45 -11.89 -0.36
N ALA A 61 -0.37 -11.03 0.24
CA ALA A 61 -0.09 -10.33 1.49
C ALA A 61 -0.69 -10.97 2.76
N PHE A 62 -1.66 -11.90 2.69
CA PHE A 62 -2.48 -12.21 3.89
C PHE A 62 -2.74 -13.69 4.24
N LEU A 63 -2.20 -14.71 3.57
CA LEU A 63 -2.65 -16.09 3.81
C LEU A 63 -1.61 -17.17 4.17
N GLU A 64 -0.36 -16.84 4.49
CA GLU A 64 0.52 -17.82 5.14
C GLU A 64 1.11 -17.31 6.46
N PRO A 65 0.73 -17.89 7.62
CA PRO A 65 1.47 -17.74 8.85
C PRO A 65 2.70 -18.66 8.78
N LYS A 66 3.70 -18.31 7.96
CA LYS A 66 5.00 -18.97 8.03
C LYS A 66 5.86 -18.22 9.03
N GLY A 67 5.96 -18.78 10.22
CA GLY A 67 7.07 -18.55 11.13
C GLY A 67 8.38 -18.82 10.39
N ARG A 68 8.95 -17.76 9.83
CA ARG A 68 10.32 -17.72 9.33
C ARG A 68 11.09 -16.65 10.09
N PRO A 69 12.37 -16.93 10.40
CA PRO A 69 13.21 -16.00 11.13
C PRO A 69 13.30 -14.68 10.36
N ALA A 70 13.37 -13.57 11.09
CA ALA A 70 13.61 -12.25 10.54
C ALA A 70 14.95 -12.29 9.78
N LEU A 71 14.88 -12.37 8.45
CA LEU A 71 15.99 -11.95 7.62
C LEU A 71 16.06 -10.43 7.75
N ASP A 72 17.22 -9.94 8.18
CA ASP A 72 17.55 -8.52 8.16
C ASP A 72 17.28 -7.98 6.75
N ASP A 73 16.15 -7.30 6.58
CA ASP A 73 15.66 -6.76 5.32
C ASP A 73 16.47 -5.50 4.88
N ASP A 74 17.60 -5.22 5.54
CA ASP A 74 18.53 -4.16 5.13
C ASP A 74 19.15 -4.44 3.75
N ASP A 75 19.21 -5.72 3.34
CA ASP A 75 19.64 -6.13 2.00
C ASP A 75 18.55 -5.95 0.92
N ALA A 76 17.28 -5.76 1.30
CA ALA A 76 16.20 -5.55 0.34
C ALA A 76 16.15 -4.12 -0.21
N VAL A 77 16.90 -3.18 0.38
CA VAL A 77 16.94 -1.80 -0.07
C VAL A 77 17.99 -1.61 -1.17
N PRO A 78 17.59 -1.19 -2.39
CA PRO A 78 18.54 -0.94 -3.47
C PRO A 78 19.68 -0.02 -3.01
N ALA A 79 20.93 -0.38 -3.33
CA ALA A 79 22.09 0.41 -2.92
C ALA A 79 22.02 1.87 -3.42
N THR A 80 21.36 2.10 -4.56
CA THR A 80 21.04 3.43 -5.08
C THR A 80 20.16 4.24 -4.13
N TRP A 81 19.11 3.62 -3.59
CA TRP A 81 18.23 4.27 -2.62
C TRP A 81 18.95 4.62 -1.32
N ARG A 82 19.79 3.69 -0.81
CA ARG A 82 20.61 3.97 0.39
C ARG A 82 21.52 5.18 0.21
N ARG A 83 22.14 5.34 -0.97
CA ARG A 83 22.94 6.54 -1.28
C ARG A 83 22.07 7.80 -1.37
N THR A 84 20.87 7.70 -1.94
CA THR A 84 19.91 8.82 -2.00
C THR A 84 19.49 9.25 -0.60
N LEU A 85 19.14 8.32 0.30
CA LEU A 85 18.84 8.61 1.70
C LEU A 85 20.02 9.31 2.39
N ALA A 86 21.22 8.74 2.28
CA ALA A 86 22.42 9.32 2.89
C ALA A 86 22.74 10.73 2.35
N ARG A 87 22.35 11.05 1.11
CA ARG A 87 22.44 12.41 0.56
C ARG A 87 21.39 13.32 1.17
N LEU A 88 20.12 12.89 1.18
CA LEU A 88 19.00 13.66 1.72
C LEU A 88 19.13 13.95 3.22
N GLU A 89 19.67 13.02 4.00
CA GLU A 89 19.89 13.19 5.44
C GLU A 89 20.88 14.32 5.79
N ARG A 90 21.80 14.64 4.87
CA ARG A 90 22.78 15.73 5.07
C ARG A 90 22.19 17.12 4.86
N HIS A 91 21.01 17.19 4.25
CA HIS A 91 20.32 18.44 3.99
C HIS A 91 19.16 18.63 4.97
N PRO A 92 18.81 19.89 5.31
CA PRO A 92 17.61 20.16 6.08
C PRO A 92 16.37 19.63 5.34
N PRO A 93 15.28 19.28 6.07
CA PRO A 93 14.02 18.93 5.42
C PRO A 93 13.55 20.04 4.49
N THR A 94 13.10 19.64 3.29
CA THR A 94 12.53 20.51 2.27
C THR A 94 11.13 20.95 2.72
N PRO A 95 10.82 22.26 2.76
CA PRO A 95 9.46 22.73 2.97
C PRO A 95 8.54 22.23 1.86
N ILE A 96 7.32 21.82 2.19
CA ILE A 96 6.39 21.21 1.23
C ILE A 96 6.09 22.14 0.05
N ALA A 97 5.91 23.45 0.29
CA ALA A 97 5.62 24.41 -0.76
C ALA A 97 6.79 24.66 -1.74
N GLU A 98 8.01 24.28 -1.35
CA GLU A 98 9.24 24.44 -2.13
C GLU A 98 9.73 23.12 -2.74
N ALA A 99 8.99 22.02 -2.54
CA ALA A 99 9.38 20.72 -3.05
C ALA A 99 9.29 20.68 -4.58
N GLU A 100 10.42 20.42 -5.24
CA GLU A 100 10.49 20.17 -6.68
C GLU A 100 10.32 18.67 -6.98
N PRO A 101 9.85 18.31 -8.20
CA PRO A 101 9.76 16.92 -8.62
C PRO A 101 11.11 16.18 -8.50
N GLY A 102 11.14 15.08 -7.73
CA GLY A 102 12.35 14.31 -7.50
C GLY A 102 12.53 13.82 -6.05
N PRO A 103 13.72 13.33 -5.69
CA PRO A 103 13.97 12.83 -4.34
C PRO A 103 13.95 13.96 -3.31
N VAL A 104 13.10 13.85 -2.29
CA VAL A 104 12.93 14.86 -1.23
C VAL A 104 12.97 14.23 0.16
N ARG A 105 13.23 15.08 1.16
CA ARG A 105 13.03 14.80 2.58
C ARG A 105 12.05 15.82 3.12
N ILE A 106 10.82 15.42 3.39
CA ILE A 106 9.80 16.29 3.99
C ILE A 106 9.66 15.95 5.47
N ARG A 107 9.53 16.97 6.32
CA ARG A 107 9.18 16.80 7.74
C ARG A 107 7.86 17.49 8.01
N GLY A 108 6.92 16.78 8.65
CA GLY A 108 5.62 17.34 8.98
C GLY A 108 4.79 16.43 9.87
N ARG A 109 3.59 16.87 10.19
CA ARG A 109 2.61 16.13 11.01
C ARG A 109 1.64 15.38 10.14
N ILE A 110 1.33 14.15 10.51
CA ILE A 110 0.24 13.39 9.87
C ILE A 110 -1.09 14.01 10.28
N VAL A 111 -1.83 14.59 9.34
CA VAL A 111 -3.11 15.27 9.60
C VAL A 111 -4.32 14.44 9.19
N ARG A 112 -4.16 13.52 8.24
CA ARG A 112 -5.26 12.70 7.72
C ARG A 112 -4.75 11.40 7.12
N ALA A 113 -5.60 10.39 7.07
CA ALA A 113 -5.41 9.19 6.28
C ALA A 113 -6.67 8.86 5.47
N SER A 114 -6.49 8.10 4.39
CA SER A 114 -7.58 7.52 3.58
C SER A 114 -8.43 6.56 4.40
N GLU A 115 -7.77 5.73 5.19
CA GLU A 115 -8.37 4.74 6.08
C GLU A 115 -7.67 4.78 7.44
N THR A 116 -8.38 4.35 8.48
CA THR A 116 -7.81 4.22 9.82
C THR A 116 -8.27 2.93 10.48
N PHE A 117 -7.41 2.40 11.34
CA PHE A 117 -7.61 1.19 12.12
C PHE A 117 -7.84 1.55 13.59
N GLY A 118 -8.85 0.92 14.19
CA GLY A 118 -9.22 1.14 15.59
C GLY A 118 -10.33 2.19 15.77
N PRO A 119 -10.64 2.57 17.02
CA PRO A 119 -11.69 3.53 17.30
C PRO A 119 -11.36 4.89 16.71
N ALA A 120 -12.37 5.52 16.11
CA ALA A 120 -12.25 6.88 15.58
C ALA A 120 -11.86 7.85 16.72
N GLY A 121 -10.83 8.66 16.47
CA GLY A 121 -10.34 9.64 17.43
C GLY A 121 -9.05 10.29 16.96
N ASP A 122 -8.52 11.20 17.78
CA ASP A 122 -7.36 12.06 17.45
C ASP A 122 -6.04 11.29 17.26
N ARG A 123 -6.04 9.97 17.52
CA ARG A 123 -4.89 9.06 17.37
C ARG A 123 -5.27 7.78 16.65
N ALA A 124 -5.97 7.92 15.53
CA ALA A 124 -6.32 6.79 14.71
C ALA A 124 -5.06 6.15 14.09
N CYS A 125 -4.92 4.82 14.19
CA CYS A 125 -3.78 4.08 13.65
C CYS A 125 -3.93 3.97 12.14
N LEU A 126 -2.91 4.26 11.34
CA LEU A 126 -2.98 4.17 9.87
C LEU A 126 -1.95 3.21 9.27
N TYR A 127 -0.97 2.79 10.06
CA TYR A 127 0.01 1.78 9.69
C TYR A 127 0.32 0.96 10.92
N ARG A 128 0.39 -0.36 10.77
CA ARG A 128 0.87 -1.27 11.80
C ARG A 128 1.66 -2.41 11.19
N ASN A 129 2.83 -2.66 11.75
CA ASN A 129 3.63 -3.82 11.40
C ASN A 129 4.26 -4.43 12.66
N ARG A 130 4.61 -5.71 12.59
CA ARG A 130 5.42 -6.33 13.64
C ARG A 130 6.83 -5.75 13.56
N ALA A 131 7.45 -5.45 14.70
CA ALA A 131 8.82 -4.99 14.74
C ALA A 131 9.75 -6.02 14.06
N GLY A 132 10.59 -5.54 13.14
CA GLY A 132 11.49 -6.40 12.34
C GLY A 132 10.81 -7.23 11.25
N ALA A 133 9.50 -7.10 11.03
CA ALA A 133 8.85 -7.72 9.87
C ALA A 133 9.06 -6.89 8.59
N PRO A 134 9.07 -7.54 7.42
CA PRO A 134 9.22 -6.84 6.14
C PRO A 134 8.05 -5.89 5.89
N PRO A 135 8.23 -4.79 5.12
CA PRO A 135 7.16 -3.82 4.83
C PRO A 135 5.88 -4.45 4.28
N ARG A 136 6.02 -5.45 3.40
CA ARG A 136 4.88 -6.18 2.79
C ARG A 136 3.95 -6.90 3.78
N ALA A 137 4.37 -7.09 5.03
CA ALA A 137 3.55 -7.69 6.08
C ALA A 137 2.74 -6.65 6.87
N ALA A 138 2.91 -5.36 6.57
CA ALA A 138 2.21 -4.29 7.24
C ALA A 138 0.73 -4.25 6.86
N VAL A 139 -0.10 -3.88 7.83
CA VAL A 139 -1.47 -3.44 7.61
C VAL A 139 -1.43 -1.92 7.57
N ALA A 140 -1.77 -1.32 6.44
CA ALA A 140 -1.63 0.11 6.21
C ALA A 140 -2.81 0.67 5.43
N ALA A 141 -3.14 1.93 5.66
CA ALA A 141 -4.00 2.72 4.79
C ALA A 141 -3.34 2.89 3.41
N ASP A 142 -4.13 3.17 2.38
CA ASP A 142 -3.58 3.34 1.02
C ASP A 142 -2.74 4.63 0.91
N ALA A 143 -3.21 5.70 1.55
CA ALA A 143 -2.56 7.01 1.57
C ALA A 143 -2.76 7.76 2.90
N MET A 144 -1.83 8.66 3.22
CA MET A 144 -1.93 9.66 4.29
C MET A 144 -1.58 11.06 3.79
N VAL A 145 -1.90 12.08 4.58
CA VAL A 145 -1.55 13.49 4.31
C VAL A 145 -0.63 13.97 5.43
N VAL A 146 0.51 14.51 5.02
CA VAL A 146 1.47 15.18 5.90
C VAL A 146 1.37 16.68 5.68
N ALA A 147 1.35 17.46 6.76
CA ALA A 147 1.31 18.91 6.73
C ALA A 147 2.51 19.50 7.47
N ASP A 148 3.06 20.60 6.93
CA ASP A 148 4.02 21.45 7.61
C ASP A 148 3.48 22.89 7.68
N ALA A 149 4.33 23.86 8.03
CA ALA A 149 3.92 25.27 8.10
C ALA A 149 3.66 25.90 6.72
N THR A 150 4.07 25.24 5.63
CA THR A 150 4.02 25.77 4.27
C THR A 150 2.91 25.14 3.42
N GLY A 151 2.45 23.93 3.75
CA GLY A 151 1.39 23.27 2.99
C GLY A 151 1.17 21.82 3.37
N LYS A 152 0.51 21.09 2.45
CA LYS A 152 0.18 19.67 2.59
C LYS A 152 0.74 18.85 1.43
N CYS A 153 1.11 17.61 1.72
CA CYS A 153 1.56 16.63 0.75
C CYS A 153 0.90 15.27 1.03
N GLY A 154 0.44 14.60 -0.02
CA GLY A 154 -0.02 13.22 0.05
C GLY A 154 1.15 12.25 0.15
N VAL A 155 1.01 11.18 0.90
CA VAL A 155 1.97 10.06 0.93
C VAL A 155 1.20 8.79 0.63
N GLU A 156 1.48 8.20 -0.53
CA GLU A 156 0.80 7.02 -1.06
C GLU A 156 1.64 5.76 -0.86
N GLY A 157 1.02 4.59 -0.97
CA GLY A 157 1.76 3.32 -0.98
C GLY A 157 2.33 2.93 0.38
N LEU A 158 1.67 3.31 1.47
CA LEU A 158 2.14 3.05 2.85
C LEU A 158 2.37 1.56 3.13
N ALA A 159 1.60 0.66 2.51
CA ALA A 159 1.79 -0.79 2.64
C ALA A 159 3.17 -1.29 2.16
N ARG A 160 3.86 -0.50 1.33
CA ARG A 160 5.22 -0.79 0.83
C ARG A 160 6.29 0.09 1.48
N ALA A 161 5.88 1.07 2.28
CA ALA A 161 6.79 2.01 2.90
C ALA A 161 7.62 1.33 4.00
N ARG A 162 8.91 1.67 4.05
CA ARG A 162 9.77 1.31 5.17
C ARG A 162 9.50 2.26 6.32
N VAL A 163 8.87 1.78 7.37
CA VAL A 163 8.53 2.60 8.54
C VAL A 163 9.51 2.34 9.68
N ARG A 164 10.13 3.40 10.19
CA ARG A 164 10.88 3.41 11.45
C ARG A 164 10.09 4.18 12.50
N ALA A 165 9.49 3.46 13.43
CA ALA A 165 8.73 4.04 14.52
C ALA A 165 9.15 3.41 15.86
N PRO A 166 8.87 4.07 17.01
CA PRO A 166 9.03 3.45 18.32
C PRO A 166 8.31 2.10 18.38
N THR A 167 8.98 1.11 18.98
CA THR A 167 8.38 -0.22 19.17
C THR A 167 7.45 -0.20 20.37
N GLU A 168 6.20 -0.57 20.16
CA GLU A 168 5.18 -0.69 21.19
C GLU A 168 5.11 -2.12 21.72
N PRO A 169 5.11 -2.31 23.06
CA PRO A 169 4.97 -3.63 23.64
C PRO A 169 3.54 -4.16 23.41
N VAL A 170 3.44 -5.38 22.88
CA VAL A 170 2.16 -6.09 22.79
C VAL A 170 2.08 -7.10 23.94
N ARG A 171 0.97 -7.08 24.69
CA ARG A 171 0.75 -7.81 25.96
C ARG A 171 1.10 -9.30 25.94
N ARG A 172 1.18 -9.94 24.77
CA ARG A 172 1.50 -11.38 24.57
C ARG A 172 2.24 -11.66 23.25
N GLY A 173 3.23 -10.86 22.85
CA GLY A 173 3.95 -11.13 21.60
C GLY A 173 5.14 -10.22 21.29
N HIS A 174 5.61 -10.31 20.04
CA HIS A 174 6.61 -9.41 19.49
C HIS A 174 6.10 -7.97 19.50
N GLY A 175 7.01 -7.02 19.72
CA GLY A 175 6.67 -5.59 19.65
C GLY A 175 6.10 -5.20 18.29
N SER A 176 5.28 -4.16 18.25
CA SER A 176 4.73 -3.61 16.99
C SER A 176 5.22 -2.20 16.75
N ILE A 177 5.48 -1.86 15.49
CA ILE A 177 5.65 -0.50 15.03
C ILE A 177 4.34 -0.01 14.43
N ALA A 178 4.01 1.25 14.66
CA ALA A 178 2.77 1.85 14.16
C ALA A 178 2.94 3.33 13.84
N LEU A 179 2.12 3.83 12.92
CA LEU A 179 1.93 5.25 12.65
C LEU A 179 0.53 5.67 13.06
N TYR A 180 0.42 6.84 13.66
CA TYR A 180 -0.84 7.42 14.08
C TYR A 180 -1.04 8.80 13.45
N VAL A 181 -2.30 9.17 13.26
CA VAL A 181 -2.65 10.58 13.05
C VAL A 181 -2.11 11.39 14.22
N GLY A 182 -1.50 12.54 13.91
CA GLY A 182 -0.82 13.39 14.87
C GLY A 182 0.66 13.10 15.07
N ASP A 183 1.21 11.95 14.65
CA ASP A 183 2.66 11.71 14.70
C ASP A 183 3.39 12.74 13.81
N GLU A 184 4.52 13.25 14.30
CA GLU A 184 5.46 14.03 13.50
C GLU A 184 6.44 13.08 12.83
N VAL A 185 6.55 13.19 11.51
CA VAL A 185 7.29 12.25 10.67
C VAL A 185 8.24 12.95 9.72
N GLU A 186 9.34 12.28 9.42
CA GLU A 186 10.17 12.54 8.24
C GLU A 186 9.85 11.52 7.16
N VAL A 187 9.53 12.00 5.97
CA VAL A 187 9.20 11.20 4.80
C VAL A 187 10.28 11.40 3.75
N PHE A 188 10.85 10.29 3.30
CA PHE A 188 11.81 10.22 2.22
C PHE A 188 11.18 9.48 1.04
N GLY A 189 11.22 10.08 -0.13
CA GLY A 189 10.66 9.47 -1.33
C GLY A 189 10.87 10.34 -2.55
N THR A 190 10.26 9.94 -3.66
CA THR A 190 10.16 10.79 -4.85
C THR A 190 8.86 11.59 -4.76
N PHE A 191 8.99 12.92 -4.81
CA PHE A 191 7.90 13.87 -4.90
C PHE A 191 7.48 14.02 -6.35
N ASP A 192 6.17 13.96 -6.57
CA ASP A 192 5.51 14.29 -7.81
C ASP A 192 4.59 15.48 -7.55
N GLU A 193 4.78 16.55 -8.30
CA GLU A 193 3.98 17.77 -8.17
C GLU A 193 2.56 17.52 -8.70
N ASP A 194 1.57 17.80 -7.86
CA ASP A 194 0.14 17.73 -8.18
C ASP A 194 -0.56 18.76 -7.29
N ARG A 195 -0.66 19.99 -7.81
CA ARG A 195 -1.06 21.15 -7.04
C ARG A 195 -2.57 21.32 -7.05
N ILE A 196 -3.18 21.12 -5.90
CA ILE A 196 -4.59 21.38 -5.63
C ILE A 196 -4.68 22.58 -4.69
N GLU A 197 -4.98 23.75 -5.27
CA GLU A 197 -5.07 25.00 -4.52
C GLU A 197 -6.31 25.05 -3.65
N ALA A 198 -6.13 25.46 -2.39
CA ALA A 198 -7.23 25.82 -1.51
C ALA A 198 -7.44 27.34 -1.57
N GLU A 199 -8.68 27.76 -1.79
CA GLU A 199 -9.02 29.18 -1.94
C GLU A 199 -8.67 29.96 -0.66
N GLY A 200 -7.68 30.86 -0.76
CA GLY A 200 -7.30 31.80 0.31
C GLY A 200 -6.49 31.24 1.48
N ALA A 201 -6.05 29.98 1.45
CA ALA A 201 -5.34 29.33 2.56
C ALA A 201 -4.16 28.46 2.06
N PRO A 202 -2.94 29.02 1.89
CA PRO A 202 -1.79 28.28 1.37
C PRO A 202 -1.42 27.04 2.22
N GLU A 203 -1.62 27.10 3.53
CA GLU A 203 -1.43 25.97 4.45
C GLU A 203 -2.44 24.83 4.23
N GLN A 204 -3.51 25.08 3.50
CA GLN A 204 -4.49 24.07 3.11
C GLN A 204 -4.26 23.50 1.71
N THR A 205 -3.41 24.15 0.91
CA THR A 205 -3.01 23.70 -0.43
C THR A 205 -2.27 22.38 -0.36
N VAL A 206 -2.67 21.45 -1.24
CA VAL A 206 -1.93 20.20 -1.46
C VAL A 206 -0.99 20.45 -2.63
N TYR A 207 0.32 20.36 -2.40
CA TYR A 207 1.34 20.69 -3.41
C TYR A 207 1.73 19.50 -4.28
N GLY A 208 1.49 18.27 -3.80
CA GLY A 208 1.80 17.07 -4.54
C GLY A 208 1.77 15.83 -3.66
N SER A 209 2.35 14.76 -4.17
CA SER A 209 2.37 13.46 -3.53
C SER A 209 3.78 12.85 -3.49
N ILE A 210 4.03 12.02 -2.48
CA ILE A 210 5.20 11.16 -2.38
C ILE A 210 4.75 9.72 -2.45
N GLY A 211 5.46 8.89 -3.21
CA GLY A 211 5.28 7.44 -3.16
C GLY A 211 4.57 6.83 -4.36
N SER A 212 4.15 7.64 -5.33
CA SER A 212 3.66 7.14 -6.62
C SER A 212 4.76 6.37 -7.37
N ARG A 213 6.03 6.73 -7.12
CA ARG A 213 7.22 6.15 -7.75
C ARG A 213 8.29 5.82 -6.72
N GLY A 214 8.86 4.62 -6.87
CA GLY A 214 10.04 4.21 -6.12
C GLY A 214 9.77 3.85 -4.64
N PRO A 215 10.84 3.63 -3.87
CA PRO A 215 10.76 3.30 -2.45
C PRO A 215 10.43 4.53 -1.59
N ILE A 216 9.78 4.28 -0.46
CA ILE A 216 9.44 5.29 0.54
C ILE A 216 10.02 4.86 1.89
N GLU A 217 10.64 5.78 2.61
CA GLU A 217 11.00 5.59 4.01
C GLU A 217 10.33 6.65 4.87
N ILE A 218 9.68 6.22 5.96
CA ILE A 218 8.98 7.09 6.90
C ILE A 218 9.61 6.88 8.27
N ARG A 219 9.96 7.97 8.95
CA ARG A 219 10.54 7.93 10.29
C ARG A 219 9.69 8.76 11.23
N VAL A 220 9.25 8.18 12.34
CA VAL A 220 8.60 8.94 13.39
C VAL A 220 9.67 9.72 14.14
N VAL A 221 9.55 11.04 14.11
CA VAL A 221 10.43 11.97 14.82
C VAL A 221 9.89 12.20 16.23
N GLU A 222 8.60 12.51 16.32
CA GLU A 222 7.93 12.80 17.58
C GLU A 222 6.55 12.17 17.59
N ARG A 223 6.22 11.56 18.72
CA ARG A 223 4.87 11.05 19.01
C ARG A 223 4.30 11.89 20.13
N PRO A 224 3.31 12.76 19.86
CA PRO A 224 2.62 13.48 20.90
C PRO A 224 2.10 12.48 21.93
N HIS A 225 2.51 12.63 23.17
CA HIS A 225 1.92 11.84 24.24
C HIS A 225 0.43 12.21 24.29
N ALA A 226 -0.44 11.20 24.25
CA ALA A 226 -1.83 11.47 24.56
C ALA A 226 -1.85 12.07 25.97
N PRO A 227 -2.67 13.11 26.25
CA PRO A 227 -3.00 13.39 27.63
C PRO A 227 -3.48 12.06 28.22
N HIS A 228 -2.84 11.64 29.31
CA HIS A 228 -3.22 10.43 30.05
C HIS A 228 -4.74 10.39 30.15
N HIS A 229 -5.41 9.55 29.35
CA HIS A 229 -6.66 9.00 29.81
C HIS A 229 -6.24 8.25 31.06
N ALA A 230 -6.62 8.81 32.20
CA ALA A 230 -6.49 8.17 33.49
C ALA A 230 -6.82 6.70 33.27
N SER A 231 -5.89 5.82 33.67
CA SER A 231 -6.31 4.44 33.94
C SER A 231 -7.60 4.56 34.73
N PRO A 232 -8.72 3.92 34.33
CA PRO A 232 -9.83 3.81 35.24
C PRO A 232 -9.18 3.25 36.51
N ALA A 233 -9.23 4.04 37.58
CA ALA A 233 -8.77 3.61 38.88
C ALA A 233 -9.37 2.22 39.04
N SER A 234 -8.49 1.23 39.15
CA SER A 234 -8.85 -0.09 39.64
C SER A 234 -9.77 0.16 40.81
N THR A 235 -11.06 -0.15 40.61
CA THR A 235 -12.02 -0.22 41.69
C THR A 235 -11.38 -1.15 42.70
N ASP A 236 -10.91 -0.59 43.81
CA ASP A 236 -10.58 -1.37 44.99
C ASP A 236 -11.84 -2.19 45.29
N ASP A 237 -11.76 -3.49 45.01
CA ASP A 237 -12.67 -4.48 45.58
C ASP A 237 -12.50 -4.35 47.10
N PRO A 238 -13.53 -3.98 47.87
CA PRO A 238 -13.44 -4.09 49.31
C PRO A 238 -13.36 -5.58 49.67
N ASP A 239 -12.23 -5.94 50.27
CA ASP A 239 -11.92 -7.22 50.88
C ASP A 239 -13.12 -7.75 51.70
N PRO A 240 -13.62 -8.98 51.48
CA PRO A 240 -14.73 -9.50 52.27
C PRO A 240 -14.30 -9.70 53.73
N GLU A 241 -14.94 -8.94 54.60
CA GLU A 241 -14.86 -8.99 56.06
C GLU A 241 -15.02 -10.44 56.58
N PRO A 242 -14.11 -10.96 57.43
CA PRO A 242 -14.25 -12.30 57.99
C PRO A 242 -15.36 -12.32 59.06
N ALA A 243 -16.39 -13.12 58.84
CA ALA A 243 -17.48 -13.35 59.78
C ALA A 243 -17.01 -14.04 61.08
N PRO A 244 -17.65 -13.75 62.23
CA PRO A 244 -17.34 -14.37 63.53
C PRO A 244 -17.79 -15.83 63.67
#